data_AF-A0A3B9LBJ6-F1
#
_entry.id   AF-A0A3B9LBJ6-F1
#
_cell.length_a   1.000
_cell.length_b   1.000
_cell.length_c   1.000
_cell.angle_alpha   90.00
_cell.angle_beta   90.00
_cell.angle_gamma   90.00
#
_symmetry.space_group_name_H-M   'P 1'
#
loop_
_entity.id
_entity.type
_entity.pdbx_description
1 polymer ?
#
loop_
_entity_poly.entity_id
_entity_poly.type
_entity_poly.pdbx_seq_one_letter_code
_entity_poly.pdbx_strand_id
1 'polypeptide(L)'
;MLNLVVAILALAAVLWLLRRDMRNQSSELLLKQLEEKHRAMLLDLNDGLNKLGDRLNSASQENAERLKASVSYELQSTREAMQALQLAQNASLAQTRETVLETLHKTLSEQSKSQQAQINDTMLKATTTLTQSIESLSKVVDGRLEEIGGKVSERLEEGFKKTNETFVSVMARLATIDEAQKKIDGLSTNMVSLQELLGDKKSRGAYGEVQLEGLVRNVLPTSSFKMQHTFDNGTRVDCALFLPEPTGTVAVDSKF
;
A
#
# COMPACT_ATOMS: atom_id res chain seq x y z
N MET A 1 -132.95 93.42 79.47
CA MET A 1 -131.82 92.57 79.92
C MET A 1 -131.55 91.38 78.98
N LEU A 2 -132.54 90.68 78.41
CA LEU A 2 -132.32 89.48 77.56
C LEU A 2 -131.63 89.75 76.20
N ASN A 3 -131.95 90.86 75.52
CA ASN A 3 -131.43 91.16 74.17
C ASN A 3 -129.91 91.43 74.12
N LEU A 4 -129.31 91.87 75.23
CA LEU A 4 -127.88 92.21 75.29
C LEU A 4 -127.00 90.95 75.37
N VAL A 5 -127.49 89.89 76.00
CA VAL A 5 -126.78 88.60 76.13
C VAL A 5 -126.74 87.85 74.79
N VAL A 6 -127.82 87.92 74.01
CA VAL A 6 -127.88 87.30 72.67
C VAL A 6 -126.91 87.95 71.69
N ALA A 7 -126.76 89.29 71.75
CA ALA A 7 -125.82 90.01 70.90
C ALA A 7 -124.36 89.64 71.19
N ILE A 8 -124.00 89.45 72.48
CA ILE A 8 -122.64 89.05 72.88
C ILE A 8 -122.35 87.60 72.46
N LEU A 9 -123.31 86.69 72.59
CA LEU A 9 -123.16 85.30 72.13
C LEU A 9 -123.02 85.20 70.62
N ALA A 10 -123.76 86.00 69.84
CA ALA A 10 -123.61 86.07 68.40
C ALA A 10 -122.22 86.60 67.99
N LEU A 11 -121.72 87.64 68.66
CA LEU A 11 -120.37 88.17 68.44
C LEU A 11 -119.28 87.14 68.79
N ALA A 12 -119.44 86.40 69.89
CA ALA A 12 -118.52 85.33 70.27
C ALA A 12 -118.54 84.17 69.27
N ALA A 13 -119.71 83.79 68.74
CA ALA A 13 -119.85 82.75 67.73
C ALA A 13 -119.22 83.16 66.39
N VAL A 14 -119.42 84.42 65.96
CA VAL A 14 -118.77 84.97 64.76
C VAL A 14 -117.24 85.03 64.95
N LEU A 15 -116.77 85.45 66.12
CA LEU A 15 -115.35 85.49 66.42
C LEU A 15 -114.73 84.09 66.51
N TRP A 16 -115.48 83.09 67.00
CA TRP A 16 -115.07 81.69 67.01
C TRP A 16 -115.04 81.08 65.60
N LEU A 17 -116.03 81.38 64.75
CA LEU A 17 -116.06 80.95 63.35
C LEU A 17 -114.92 81.58 62.54
N LEU A 18 -114.64 82.87 62.71
CA LEU A 18 -113.48 83.55 62.11
C LEU A 18 -112.15 82.95 62.59
N ARG A 19 -112.04 82.63 63.89
CA ARG A 19 -110.85 81.94 64.42
C ARG A 19 -110.70 80.53 63.88
N ARG A 20 -111.80 79.79 63.72
CA ARG A 20 -111.81 78.43 63.17
C ARG A 20 -111.42 78.44 61.69
N ASP A 21 -111.93 79.40 60.93
CA ASP A 21 -111.61 79.55 59.51
C ASP A 21 -110.13 79.94 59.33
N MET A 22 -109.63 80.92 60.11
CA MET A 22 -108.20 81.24 60.13
C MET A 22 -107.31 80.06 60.57
N ARG A 23 -107.78 79.21 61.48
CA ARG A 23 -107.04 78.00 61.92
C ARG A 23 -107.05 76.89 60.87
N ASN A 24 -108.12 76.73 60.11
CA ASN A 24 -108.18 75.80 58.98
C ASN A 24 -107.32 76.29 57.81
N GLN A 25 -107.38 77.57 57.48
CA GLN A 25 -106.60 78.19 56.40
C GLN A 25 -105.09 78.12 56.68
N SER A 26 -104.68 78.31 57.94
CA SER A 26 -103.28 78.10 58.36
C SER A 26 -102.85 76.63 58.34
N SER A 27 -103.74 75.69 58.63
CA SER A 27 -103.44 74.25 58.56
C SER A 27 -103.27 73.77 57.10
N GLU A 28 -104.10 74.27 56.18
CA GLU A 28 -103.98 73.97 54.74
C GLU A 28 -102.73 74.61 54.12
N LEU A 29 -102.37 75.83 54.56
CA LEU A 29 -101.13 76.50 54.18
C LEU A 29 -99.89 75.70 54.65
N LEU A 30 -99.92 75.17 55.87
CA LEU A 30 -98.82 74.34 56.40
C LEU A 30 -98.65 73.02 55.64
N LEU A 31 -99.75 72.38 55.22
CA LEU A 31 -99.72 71.13 54.45
C LEU A 31 -99.16 71.37 53.04
N LYS A 32 -99.57 72.45 52.37
CA LYS A 32 -99.00 72.91 51.09
C LYS A 32 -97.52 73.23 51.21
N GLN A 33 -97.10 73.92 52.28
CA GLN A 33 -95.68 74.19 52.55
C GLN A 33 -94.88 72.91 52.77
N LEU A 34 -95.43 71.91 53.48
CA LEU A 34 -94.77 70.62 53.71
C LEU A 34 -94.63 69.80 52.41
N GLU A 35 -95.65 69.80 51.56
CA GLU A 35 -95.62 69.13 50.25
C GLU A 35 -94.61 69.79 49.31
N GLU A 36 -94.58 71.13 49.28
CA GLU A 36 -93.61 71.89 48.49
C GLU A 36 -92.17 71.70 49.00
N LYS A 37 -91.98 71.61 50.33
CA LYS A 37 -90.69 71.25 50.94
C LYS A 37 -90.25 69.82 50.60
N HIS A 38 -91.14 68.84 50.62
CA HIS A 38 -90.81 67.47 50.20
C HIS A 38 -90.50 67.38 48.71
N ARG A 39 -91.24 68.09 47.86
CA ARG A 39 -90.95 68.17 46.42
C ARG A 39 -89.59 68.80 46.16
N ALA A 40 -89.27 69.89 46.87
CA ALA A 40 -87.96 70.54 46.80
C ALA A 40 -86.84 69.60 47.29
N MET A 41 -87.06 68.86 48.37
CA MET A 41 -86.11 67.89 48.90
C MET A 41 -85.84 66.72 47.93
N LEU A 42 -86.87 66.18 47.28
CA LEU A 42 -86.70 65.12 46.28
C LEU A 42 -85.98 65.62 45.02
N LEU A 43 -86.23 66.86 44.62
CA LEU A 43 -85.51 67.50 43.51
C LEU A 43 -84.03 67.71 43.85
N ASP A 44 -83.72 68.20 45.07
CA ASP A 44 -82.35 68.38 45.54
C ASP A 44 -81.61 67.03 45.70
N LEU A 45 -82.31 66.00 46.16
CA LEU A 45 -81.77 64.63 46.24
C LEU A 45 -81.49 64.06 44.85
N ASN A 46 -82.41 64.24 43.90
CA ASN A 46 -82.23 63.79 42.52
C ASN A 46 -81.05 64.53 41.86
N ASP A 47 -80.95 65.85 42.07
CA ASP A 47 -79.84 66.67 41.61
C ASP A 47 -78.51 66.25 42.25
N GLY A 48 -78.51 65.93 43.55
CA GLY A 48 -77.37 65.37 44.27
C GLY A 48 -76.93 64.00 43.73
N LEU A 49 -77.88 63.11 43.43
CA LEU A 49 -77.63 61.80 42.81
C LEU A 49 -77.09 61.94 41.39
N ASN A 50 -77.61 62.87 40.58
CA ASN A 50 -77.10 63.15 39.25
C ASN A 50 -75.67 63.70 39.32
N LYS A 51 -75.41 64.67 40.22
CA LYS A 51 -74.06 65.20 40.46
C LYS A 51 -73.09 64.13 40.94
N LEU A 52 -73.55 63.19 41.78
CA LEU A 52 -72.73 62.04 42.20
C LEU A 52 -72.47 61.09 41.04
N GLY A 53 -73.47 60.81 40.20
CA GLY A 53 -73.33 60.02 38.97
C GLY A 53 -72.32 60.65 38.02
N ASP A 54 -72.41 61.96 37.78
CA ASP A 54 -71.49 62.72 36.93
C ASP A 54 -70.07 62.73 37.51
N ARG A 55 -69.92 62.90 38.83
CA ARG A 55 -68.61 62.83 39.51
C ARG A 55 -68.01 61.43 39.44
N LEU A 56 -68.81 60.39 39.66
CA LEU A 56 -68.36 59.00 39.56
C LEU A 56 -67.95 58.67 38.12
N ASN A 57 -68.74 59.09 37.15
CA ASN A 57 -68.43 58.87 35.73
C ASN A 57 -67.15 59.61 35.34
N SER A 58 -66.99 60.86 35.76
CA SER A 58 -65.79 61.67 35.51
C SER A 58 -64.55 61.07 36.19
N ALA A 59 -64.64 60.66 37.45
CA ALA A 59 -63.54 60.03 38.17
C ALA A 59 -63.18 58.64 37.60
N SER A 60 -64.18 57.87 37.18
CA SER A 60 -63.98 56.59 36.49
C SER A 60 -63.30 56.79 35.14
N GLN A 61 -63.69 57.81 34.39
CA GLN A 61 -63.09 58.16 33.10
C GLN A 61 -61.64 58.63 33.28
N GLU A 62 -61.36 59.49 34.27
CA GLU A 62 -60.00 59.93 34.61
C GLU A 62 -59.11 58.74 35.02
N ASN A 63 -59.63 57.83 35.85
CA ASN A 63 -58.90 56.63 36.25
C ASN A 63 -58.63 55.70 35.06
N ALA A 64 -59.59 55.54 34.14
CA ALA A 64 -59.42 54.75 32.92
C ALA A 64 -58.35 55.36 32.00
N GLU A 65 -58.34 56.69 31.84
CA GLU A 65 -57.31 57.39 31.07
C GLU A 65 -55.92 57.26 31.70
N ARG A 66 -55.81 57.40 33.03
CA ARG A 66 -54.54 57.19 33.75
C ARG A 66 -54.04 55.76 33.63
N LEU A 67 -54.92 54.76 33.77
CA LEU A 67 -54.56 53.35 33.60
C LEU A 67 -54.09 53.08 32.17
N LYS A 68 -54.80 53.59 31.16
CA LYS A 68 -54.41 53.47 29.75
C LYS A 68 -53.04 54.10 29.50
N ALA A 69 -52.77 55.27 30.07
CA ALA A 69 -51.47 55.93 29.97
C ALA A 69 -50.36 55.11 30.63
N SER A 70 -50.59 54.58 31.83
CA SER A 70 -49.64 53.72 32.55
C SER A 70 -49.35 52.42 31.80
N VAL A 71 -50.38 51.73 31.28
CA VAL A 71 -50.20 50.52 30.48
C VAL A 71 -49.47 50.83 29.18
N SER A 72 -49.79 51.94 28.51
CA SER A 72 -49.06 52.36 27.30
C SER A 72 -47.60 52.63 27.59
N TYR A 73 -47.29 53.23 28.75
CA TYR A 73 -45.93 53.48 29.18
C TYR A 73 -45.16 52.19 29.47
N GLU A 74 -45.75 51.24 30.20
CA GLU A 74 -45.14 49.92 30.47
C GLU A 74 -44.93 49.12 29.18
N LEU A 75 -45.90 49.12 28.26
CA LEU A 75 -45.75 48.46 26.95
C LEU A 75 -44.65 49.11 26.10
N GLN A 76 -44.50 50.42 26.17
CA GLN A 76 -43.41 51.11 25.49
C GLN A 76 -42.06 50.75 26.11
N SER A 77 -41.95 50.80 27.45
CA SER A 77 -40.73 50.46 28.18
C SER A 77 -40.31 49.00 27.93
N THR A 78 -41.26 48.06 27.96
CA THR A 78 -40.99 46.65 27.65
C THR A 78 -40.55 46.44 26.20
N ARG A 79 -41.13 47.18 25.23
CA ARG A 79 -40.69 47.15 23.83
C ARG A 79 -39.25 47.66 23.68
N GLU A 80 -38.92 48.76 24.36
CA GLU A 80 -37.57 49.33 24.36
C GLU A 80 -36.55 48.37 25.02
N ALA A 81 -36.91 47.77 26.16
CA ALA A 81 -36.08 46.76 26.82
C ALA A 81 -35.87 45.50 25.96
N MET A 82 -36.93 45.01 25.30
CA MET A 82 -36.81 43.90 24.35
C MET A 82 -35.91 44.24 23.17
N GLN A 83 -36.01 45.46 22.62
CA GLN A 83 -35.16 45.90 21.52
C GLN A 83 -33.69 46.01 21.95
N ALA A 84 -33.44 46.55 23.15
CA ALA A 84 -32.10 46.63 23.73
C ALA A 84 -31.50 45.23 23.96
N LEU A 85 -32.31 44.29 24.49
CA LEU A 85 -31.91 42.91 24.68
C LEU A 85 -31.59 42.23 23.34
N GLN A 86 -32.42 42.42 22.31
CA GLN A 86 -32.19 41.85 20.98
C GLN A 86 -30.90 42.37 20.35
N LEU A 87 -30.60 43.67 20.51
CA LEU A 87 -29.35 44.28 20.06
C LEU A 87 -28.14 43.71 20.81
N ALA A 88 -28.23 43.59 22.14
CA ALA A 88 -27.17 43.00 22.97
C ALA A 88 -26.92 41.52 22.61
N GLN A 89 -27.99 40.75 22.38
CA GLN A 89 -27.89 39.36 21.94
C GLN A 89 -27.21 39.26 20.58
N ASN A 90 -27.61 40.10 19.61
CA ASN A 90 -26.97 40.12 18.29
C ASN A 90 -25.49 40.51 18.36
N ALA A 91 -25.14 41.49 19.19
CA ALA A 91 -23.74 41.88 19.41
C ALA A 91 -22.93 40.74 20.05
N SER A 92 -23.48 40.06 21.06
CA SER A 92 -22.84 38.90 21.69
C SER A 92 -22.65 37.73 20.71
N LEU A 93 -23.63 37.47 19.85
CA LEU A 93 -23.52 36.46 18.79
C LEU A 93 -22.45 36.84 17.76
N ALA A 94 -22.35 38.12 17.37
CA ALA A 94 -21.32 38.60 16.48
C ALA A 94 -19.91 38.43 17.08
N GLN A 95 -19.74 38.82 18.35
CA GLN A 95 -18.49 38.63 19.08
C GLN A 95 -18.11 37.15 19.19
N THR A 96 -19.08 36.28 19.51
CA THR A 96 -18.84 34.83 19.60
C THR A 96 -18.39 34.26 18.26
N ARG A 97 -19.01 34.69 17.14
CA ARG A 97 -18.59 34.28 15.79
C ARG A 97 -17.16 34.73 15.49
N GLU A 98 -16.81 35.96 15.84
CA GLU A 98 -15.46 36.49 15.64
C GLU A 98 -14.41 35.69 16.43
N THR A 99 -14.64 35.46 17.74
CA THR A 99 -13.73 34.66 18.57
C THR A 99 -13.61 33.21 18.07
N VAL A 100 -14.71 32.60 17.63
CA VAL A 100 -14.68 31.25 17.05
C VAL A 100 -13.87 31.24 15.75
N LEU A 101 -14.04 32.22 14.87
CA LEU A 101 -13.26 32.31 13.64
C LEU A 101 -11.77 32.52 13.94
N GLU A 102 -11.43 33.40 14.88
CA GLU A 102 -10.04 33.63 15.28
C GLU A 102 -9.38 32.38 15.85
N THR A 103 -10.06 31.70 16.77
CA THR A 103 -9.56 30.45 17.37
C THR A 103 -9.42 29.34 16.33
N LEU A 104 -10.39 29.17 15.43
CA LEU A 104 -10.28 28.22 14.31
C LEU A 104 -9.10 28.54 13.40
N HIS A 105 -8.90 29.81 13.01
CA HIS A 105 -7.76 30.21 12.19
C HIS A 105 -6.43 29.93 12.89
N LYS A 106 -6.33 30.23 14.19
CA LYS A 106 -5.14 29.97 14.98
C LYS A 106 -4.84 28.47 15.07
N THR A 107 -5.83 27.65 15.43
CA THR A 107 -5.68 26.20 15.53
C THR A 107 -5.34 25.58 14.18
N LEU A 108 -5.97 26.01 13.09
CA LEU A 108 -5.65 25.53 11.74
C LEU A 108 -4.21 25.91 11.33
N SER A 109 -3.75 27.12 11.67
CA SER A 109 -2.39 27.56 11.39
C SER A 109 -1.34 26.76 12.19
N GLU A 110 -1.58 26.55 13.48
CA GLU A 110 -0.73 25.73 14.35
C GLU A 110 -0.70 24.26 13.88
N GLN A 111 -1.85 23.70 13.53
CA GLN A 111 -1.96 22.35 12.97
C GLN A 111 -1.22 22.23 11.64
N SER A 112 -1.37 23.22 10.74
CA SER A 112 -0.65 23.25 9.46
C SER A 112 0.87 23.29 9.65
N LYS A 113 1.37 24.11 10.57
CA LYS A 113 2.80 24.16 10.92
C LYS A 113 3.30 22.83 11.49
N SER A 114 2.56 22.24 12.43
CA SER A 114 2.88 20.93 13.01
C SER A 114 2.90 19.84 11.94
N GLN A 115 1.91 19.84 11.04
CA GLN A 115 1.81 18.85 9.98
C GLN A 115 2.93 19.01 8.94
N GLN A 116 3.29 20.23 8.57
CA GLN A 116 4.46 20.48 7.71
C GLN A 116 5.76 19.98 8.35
N ALA A 117 5.94 20.20 9.67
CA ALA A 117 7.10 19.69 10.39
C ALA A 117 7.14 18.16 10.41
N GLN A 118 6.01 17.50 10.63
CA GLN A 118 5.90 16.04 10.59
C GLN A 118 6.18 15.48 9.19
N ILE A 119 5.69 16.12 8.13
CA ILE A 119 5.96 15.72 6.74
C ILE A 119 7.47 15.83 6.45
N ASN A 120 8.10 16.94 6.83
CA ASN A 120 9.54 17.13 6.64
C ASN A 120 10.36 16.09 7.42
N ASP A 121 10.03 15.82 8.69
CA ASP A 121 10.69 14.80 9.50
C ASP A 121 10.51 13.40 8.91
N THR A 122 9.30 13.06 8.46
CA THR A 122 9.01 11.77 7.82
C THR A 122 9.78 11.62 6.51
N MET A 123 9.87 12.68 5.70
CA MET A 123 10.63 12.69 4.45
C MET A 123 12.14 12.53 4.70
N LEU A 124 12.69 13.21 5.70
CA LEU A 124 14.09 13.06 6.10
C LEU A 124 14.38 11.62 6.57
N LYS A 125 13.55 11.07 7.45
CA LYS A 125 13.68 9.68 7.91
C LYS A 125 13.59 8.68 6.76
N ALA A 126 12.62 8.84 5.87
CA ALA A 126 12.49 7.99 4.69
C ALA A 126 13.73 8.06 3.80
N THR A 127 14.28 9.25 3.58
CA THR A 127 15.51 9.45 2.80
C THR A 127 16.70 8.77 3.49
N THR A 128 16.87 8.94 4.80
CA THR A 128 17.94 8.28 5.56
C THR A 128 17.83 6.76 5.50
N THR A 129 16.64 6.20 5.69
CA THR A 129 16.41 4.75 5.61
C THR A 129 16.69 4.21 4.20
N LEU A 130 16.30 4.95 3.14
CA LEU A 130 16.62 4.58 1.76
C LEU A 130 18.13 4.59 1.51
N THR A 131 18.84 5.64 1.94
CA THR A 131 20.31 5.72 1.80
C THR A 131 20.99 4.55 2.51
N GLN A 132 20.58 4.23 3.75
CA GLN A 132 21.11 3.08 4.50
C GLN A 132 20.82 1.75 3.80
N SER A 133 19.63 1.59 3.22
CA SER A 133 19.25 0.38 2.47
C SER A 133 20.08 0.22 1.21
N ILE A 134 20.33 1.33 0.49
CA ILE A 134 21.18 1.34 -0.71
C ILE A 134 22.64 1.01 -0.35
N GLU A 135 23.18 1.59 0.72
CA GLU A 135 24.53 1.30 1.18
C GLU A 135 24.69 -0.17 1.59
N SER A 136 23.72 -0.71 2.32
CA SER A 136 23.69 -2.14 2.67
C SER A 136 23.59 -3.02 1.44
N LEU A 137 22.78 -2.65 0.46
CA LEU A 137 22.64 -3.41 -0.80
C LEU A 137 23.96 -3.39 -1.59
N SER A 138 24.61 -2.22 -1.70
CA SER A 138 25.91 -2.09 -2.36
C SER A 138 26.93 -3.02 -1.73
N LYS A 139 27.03 -3.02 -0.40
CA LYS A 139 27.97 -3.89 0.33
C LYS A 139 27.70 -5.37 0.10
N VAL A 140 26.43 -5.78 0.03
CA VAL A 140 26.04 -7.17 -0.27
C VAL A 140 26.40 -7.54 -1.72
N VAL A 141 26.18 -6.63 -2.66
CA VAL A 141 26.51 -6.84 -4.08
C VAL A 141 28.03 -6.95 -4.26
N ASP A 142 28.81 -6.07 -3.63
CA ASP A 142 30.28 -6.11 -3.67
C ASP A 142 30.80 -7.45 -3.14
N GLY A 143 30.30 -7.90 -1.99
CA GLY A 143 30.67 -9.20 -1.42
C GLY A 143 30.30 -10.39 -2.32
N ARG A 144 29.16 -10.33 -3.01
CA ARG A 144 28.77 -11.35 -4.00
C ARG A 144 29.66 -11.35 -5.23
N LEU A 145 30.04 -10.16 -5.73
CA LEU A 145 30.95 -10.04 -6.87
C LEU A 145 32.34 -10.57 -6.53
N GLU A 146 32.84 -10.31 -5.32
CA GLU A 146 34.10 -10.85 -4.84
C GLU A 146 34.04 -12.39 -4.72
N GLU A 147 32.96 -12.94 -4.15
CA GLU A 147 32.73 -14.39 -4.07
C GLU A 147 32.68 -15.05 -5.47
N ILE A 148 32.00 -14.41 -6.42
CA ILE A 148 31.91 -14.88 -7.81
C ILE A 148 33.29 -14.80 -8.48
N GLY A 149 34.00 -13.69 -8.32
CA GLY A 149 35.35 -13.50 -8.87
C GLY A 149 36.34 -14.56 -8.38
N GLY A 150 36.30 -14.87 -7.08
CA GLY A 150 37.09 -15.96 -6.49
C GLY A 150 36.75 -17.33 -7.09
N LYS A 151 35.46 -17.71 -7.11
CA LYS A 151 35.00 -19.00 -7.66
C LYS A 151 35.29 -19.16 -9.15
N VAL A 152 35.17 -18.08 -9.93
CA VAL A 152 35.50 -18.09 -11.35
C VAL A 152 37.01 -18.29 -11.55
N SER A 153 37.84 -17.60 -10.76
CA SER A 153 39.29 -17.74 -10.84
C SER A 153 39.76 -19.16 -10.48
N GLU A 154 39.19 -19.74 -9.42
CA GLU A 154 39.46 -21.13 -9.01
C GLU A 154 39.08 -22.13 -10.11
N ARG A 155 37.87 -22.00 -10.68
CA ARG A 155 37.42 -22.86 -11.78
C ARG A 155 38.23 -22.69 -13.05
N LEU A 156 38.68 -21.47 -13.36
CA LEU A 156 39.56 -21.22 -14.50
C LEU A 156 40.91 -21.90 -14.30
N GLU A 157 41.54 -21.75 -13.14
CA GLU A 157 42.82 -22.39 -12.82
C GLU A 157 42.71 -23.93 -12.88
N GLU A 158 41.66 -24.51 -12.30
CA GLU A 158 41.40 -25.94 -12.36
C GLU A 158 41.16 -26.42 -13.80
N GLY A 159 40.40 -25.64 -14.59
CA GLY A 159 40.17 -25.89 -16.00
C GLY A 159 41.45 -25.84 -16.84
N PHE A 160 42.32 -24.85 -16.60
CA PHE A 160 43.62 -24.73 -17.26
C PHE A 160 44.53 -25.91 -16.93
N LYS A 161 44.62 -26.29 -15.65
CA LYS A 161 45.41 -27.44 -15.22
C LYS A 161 44.97 -28.73 -15.91
N LYS A 162 43.66 -29.01 -15.89
CA LYS A 162 43.08 -30.20 -16.54
C LYS A 162 43.27 -30.19 -18.06
N THR A 163 43.14 -29.02 -18.69
CA THR A 163 43.38 -28.86 -20.12
C THR A 163 44.85 -29.11 -20.46
N ASN A 164 45.77 -28.58 -19.67
CA ASN A 164 47.20 -28.80 -19.84
C ASN A 164 47.58 -30.28 -19.67
N GLU A 165 47.07 -30.96 -18.64
CA GLU A 165 47.24 -32.40 -18.43
C GLU A 165 46.73 -33.21 -19.63
N THR A 166 45.55 -32.85 -20.15
CA THR A 166 44.98 -33.49 -21.34
C THR A 166 45.85 -33.25 -22.56
N PHE A 167 46.37 -32.03 -22.75
CA PHE A 167 47.25 -31.66 -23.85
C PHE A 167 48.56 -32.46 -23.81
N VAL A 168 49.18 -32.58 -22.62
CA VAL A 168 50.38 -33.40 -22.41
C VAL A 168 50.10 -34.88 -22.73
N SER A 169 48.96 -35.41 -22.30
CA SER A 169 48.56 -36.80 -22.61
C SER A 169 48.39 -37.03 -24.12
N VAL A 170 47.77 -36.08 -24.82
CA VAL A 170 47.60 -36.13 -26.28
C VAL A 170 48.96 -36.06 -26.99
N MET A 171 49.86 -35.16 -26.58
CA MET A 171 51.21 -35.07 -27.13
C MET A 171 52.02 -36.36 -26.91
N ALA A 172 51.90 -36.98 -25.74
CA ALA A 172 52.54 -38.26 -25.46
C ALA A 172 52.01 -39.38 -26.38
N ARG A 173 50.69 -39.44 -26.58
CA ARG A 173 50.09 -40.41 -27.53
C ARG A 173 50.55 -40.17 -28.96
N LEU A 174 50.61 -38.91 -29.41
CA LEU A 174 51.13 -38.59 -30.74
C LEU A 174 52.59 -39.03 -30.90
N ALA A 175 53.44 -38.80 -29.91
CA ALA A 175 54.82 -39.27 -29.94
C ALA A 175 54.93 -40.80 -30.04
N THR A 176 54.06 -41.55 -29.33
CA THR A 176 54.02 -43.02 -29.47
C THR A 176 53.54 -43.48 -30.85
N ILE A 177 52.61 -42.75 -31.47
CA ILE A 177 52.13 -43.02 -32.83
C ILE A 177 53.25 -42.77 -33.84
N ASP A 178 53.97 -41.66 -33.71
CA ASP A 178 55.13 -41.35 -34.55
C ASP A 178 56.21 -42.45 -34.45
N GLU A 179 56.50 -42.94 -33.24
CA GLU A 179 57.46 -44.03 -33.05
C GLU A 179 56.98 -45.34 -33.72
N ALA A 180 55.68 -45.65 -33.59
CA ALA A 180 55.09 -46.82 -34.23
C ALA A 180 55.13 -46.72 -35.76
N GLN A 181 54.83 -45.55 -36.35
CA GLN A 181 54.95 -45.30 -37.78
C GLN A 181 56.39 -45.51 -38.26
N LYS A 182 57.38 -44.98 -37.53
CA LYS A 182 58.80 -45.16 -37.88
C LYS A 182 59.23 -46.64 -37.90
N LYS A 183 58.68 -47.47 -37.00
CA LYS A 183 58.91 -48.93 -37.01
C LYS A 183 58.22 -49.62 -38.20
N ILE A 184 57.02 -49.18 -38.57
CA ILE A 184 56.28 -49.68 -39.74
C ILE A 184 57.05 -49.37 -41.04
N ASP A 185 57.54 -48.14 -41.21
CA ASP A 185 58.35 -47.73 -42.37
C ASP A 185 59.63 -48.58 -42.49
N GLY A 186 60.29 -48.88 -41.37
CA GLY A 186 61.45 -49.77 -41.34
C GLY A 186 61.12 -51.22 -41.74
N LEU A 187 59.97 -51.74 -41.29
CA LEU A 187 59.52 -53.10 -41.62
C LEU A 187 59.17 -53.24 -43.11
N SER A 188 58.52 -52.23 -43.70
CA SER A 188 58.19 -52.21 -45.13
C SER A 188 59.45 -52.28 -45.99
N THR A 189 60.55 -51.67 -45.54
CA THR A 189 61.84 -51.71 -46.25
C THR A 189 62.46 -53.11 -46.25
N ASN A 190 62.45 -53.79 -45.09
CA ASN A 190 62.98 -55.15 -44.96
C ASN A 190 62.16 -56.19 -45.73
N MET A 191 60.84 -55.98 -45.83
CA MET A 191 59.95 -56.89 -46.56
C MET A 191 60.20 -56.85 -48.07
N VAL A 192 60.53 -55.70 -48.65
CA VAL A 192 60.89 -55.56 -50.07
C VAL A 192 62.21 -56.30 -50.39
N SER A 193 63.20 -56.19 -49.50
CA SER A 193 64.50 -56.89 -49.68
C SER A 193 64.38 -58.42 -49.63
N LEU A 194 63.53 -58.96 -48.75
CA LEU A 194 63.26 -60.41 -48.69
C LEU A 194 62.51 -60.92 -49.92
N GLN A 195 61.62 -60.10 -50.49
CA GLN A 195 60.86 -60.46 -51.68
C GLN A 195 61.74 -60.51 -52.95
N GLU A 196 62.76 -59.64 -53.05
CA GLU A 196 63.75 -59.67 -54.14
C GLU A 196 64.65 -60.90 -54.09
N LEU A 197 65.06 -61.36 -52.90
CA LEU A 197 65.89 -62.56 -52.72
C LEU A 197 65.18 -63.86 -53.11
N LEU A 198 63.87 -63.95 -52.89
CA LEU A 198 63.05 -65.12 -53.26
C LEU A 198 62.53 -65.07 -54.71
N GLY A 199 62.66 -63.92 -55.39
CA GLY A 199 62.18 -63.73 -56.76
C GLY A 199 63.10 -64.29 -57.85
N ASP A 200 64.42 -64.36 -57.60
CA ASP A 200 65.39 -64.78 -58.61
C ASP A 200 65.62 -66.31 -58.62
N LYS A 201 65.33 -66.95 -59.76
CA LYS A 201 65.45 -68.41 -59.96
C LYS A 201 66.86 -68.93 -59.71
N LYS A 202 67.89 -68.11 -59.99
CA LYS A 202 69.30 -68.49 -59.77
C LYS A 202 69.66 -68.45 -58.29
N SER A 203 69.23 -67.39 -57.59
CA SER A 203 69.44 -67.23 -56.15
C SER A 203 68.70 -68.30 -55.32
N ARG A 204 67.48 -68.68 -55.73
CA ARG A 204 66.73 -69.80 -55.11
C ARG A 204 67.43 -71.15 -55.29
N GLY A 205 67.94 -71.43 -56.49
CA GLY A 205 68.70 -72.65 -56.76
C GLY A 205 69.98 -72.72 -55.93
N ALA A 206 70.74 -71.63 -55.86
CA ALA A 206 71.95 -71.54 -55.04
C ALA A 206 71.66 -71.72 -53.54
N TYR A 207 70.56 -71.16 -53.04
CA TYR A 207 70.14 -71.35 -51.65
C TYR A 207 69.78 -72.82 -51.35
N GLY A 208 69.09 -73.50 -52.28
CA GLY A 208 68.80 -74.93 -52.19
C GLY A 208 70.06 -75.79 -52.15
N GLU A 209 71.05 -75.49 -53.01
CA GLU A 209 72.34 -76.17 -53.04
C GLU A 209 73.13 -75.98 -51.74
N VAL A 210 73.18 -74.75 -51.20
CA VAL A 210 73.88 -74.43 -49.94
C VAL A 210 73.21 -75.11 -48.74
N GLN A 211 71.87 -75.13 -48.68
CA GLN A 211 71.15 -75.88 -47.64
C GLN A 211 71.43 -77.38 -47.76
N LEU A 212 71.37 -77.95 -48.97
CA LEU A 212 71.67 -79.36 -49.20
C LEU A 212 73.09 -79.71 -48.75
N GLU A 213 74.09 -78.89 -49.11
CA GLU A 213 75.48 -79.09 -48.70
C GLU A 213 75.64 -79.05 -47.18
N GLY A 214 75.04 -78.05 -46.52
CA GLY A 214 75.08 -77.92 -45.06
C GLY A 214 74.45 -79.13 -44.36
N LEU A 215 73.33 -79.62 -44.88
CA LEU A 215 72.63 -80.78 -44.31
C LEU A 215 73.45 -82.06 -44.47
N VAL A 216 74.00 -82.31 -45.67
CA VAL A 216 74.80 -83.51 -45.95
C VAL A 216 76.11 -83.52 -45.16
N ARG A 217 76.83 -82.39 -45.08
CA ARG A 217 78.06 -82.27 -44.27
C ARG A 217 77.84 -82.51 -42.79
N ASN A 218 76.67 -82.12 -42.26
CA ASN A 218 76.35 -82.31 -40.84
C ASN A 218 75.95 -83.75 -40.51
N VAL A 219 75.40 -84.49 -41.46
CA VAL A 219 74.80 -85.81 -41.21
C VAL A 219 75.72 -86.96 -41.62
N LEU A 220 76.55 -86.79 -42.66
CA LEU A 220 77.34 -87.87 -43.25
C LEU A 220 78.85 -87.60 -43.21
N PRO A 221 79.69 -88.65 -43.02
CA PRO A 221 81.14 -88.53 -43.12
C PRO A 221 81.56 -88.10 -44.53
N THR A 222 82.61 -87.28 -44.64
CA THR A 222 83.12 -86.76 -45.92
C THR A 222 83.59 -87.83 -46.91
N SER A 223 83.82 -89.06 -46.44
CA SER A 223 84.16 -90.21 -47.28
C SER A 223 82.93 -90.87 -47.93
N SER A 224 81.72 -90.54 -47.49
CA SER A 224 80.47 -91.24 -47.86
C SER A 224 79.59 -90.42 -48.83
N PHE A 225 80.04 -89.24 -49.25
CA PHE A 225 79.34 -88.44 -50.25
C PHE A 225 80.31 -87.61 -51.09
N LYS A 226 79.86 -87.16 -52.26
CA LYS A 226 80.58 -86.21 -53.11
C LYS A 226 79.60 -85.21 -53.70
N MET A 227 79.86 -83.93 -53.45
CA MET A 227 79.10 -82.84 -54.05
C MET A 227 79.44 -82.71 -55.53
N GLN A 228 78.46 -82.35 -56.35
CA GLN A 228 78.60 -82.13 -57.79
C GLN A 228 79.24 -83.31 -58.52
N HIS A 229 78.81 -84.53 -58.21
CA HIS A 229 79.36 -85.74 -58.80
C HIS A 229 78.82 -85.95 -60.22
N THR A 230 79.71 -86.31 -61.14
CA THR A 230 79.36 -86.72 -62.51
C THR A 230 79.54 -88.22 -62.61
N PHE A 231 78.46 -88.92 -62.95
CA PHE A 231 78.47 -90.36 -63.22
C PHE A 231 79.10 -90.65 -64.59
N ASP A 232 79.56 -91.88 -64.79
CA ASP A 232 80.20 -92.34 -66.05
C ASP A 232 79.27 -92.24 -67.27
N ASN A 233 77.95 -92.15 -67.04
CA ASN A 233 76.92 -91.90 -68.05
C ASN A 233 76.78 -90.42 -68.47
N GLY A 234 77.62 -89.52 -67.95
CA GLY A 234 77.60 -88.08 -68.23
C GLY A 234 76.59 -87.26 -67.42
N THR A 235 75.83 -87.88 -66.51
CA THR A 235 74.84 -87.18 -65.67
C THR A 235 75.53 -86.56 -64.45
N ARG A 236 75.36 -85.24 -64.25
CA ARG A 236 75.89 -84.51 -63.08
C ARG A 236 74.76 -84.22 -62.10
N VAL A 237 75.00 -84.52 -60.82
CA VAL A 237 74.03 -84.33 -59.73
C VAL A 237 74.59 -83.47 -58.62
N ASP A 238 73.72 -82.78 -57.90
CA ASP A 238 74.14 -81.81 -56.88
C ASP A 238 74.85 -82.49 -55.70
N CYS A 239 74.41 -83.69 -55.32
CA CYS A 239 75.10 -84.55 -54.36
C CYS A 239 74.97 -86.03 -54.74
N ALA A 240 76.06 -86.79 -54.63
CA ALA A 240 76.04 -88.25 -54.70
C ALA A 240 76.43 -88.85 -53.35
N LEU A 241 75.64 -89.80 -52.87
CA LEU A 241 75.87 -90.54 -51.63
C LEU A 241 76.41 -91.93 -51.96
N PHE A 242 77.54 -92.31 -51.38
CA PHE A 242 78.16 -93.63 -51.56
C PHE A 242 77.84 -94.50 -50.34
N LEU A 243 76.90 -95.43 -50.50
CA LEU A 243 76.47 -96.35 -49.45
C LEU A 243 76.94 -97.79 -49.76
N PRO A 244 77.21 -98.62 -48.73
CA PRO A 244 77.55 -100.04 -48.92
C PRO A 244 76.38 -100.83 -49.54
N GLU A 245 76.69 -102.00 -50.11
CA GLU A 245 75.65 -102.91 -50.63
C GLU A 245 74.62 -103.28 -49.55
N PRO A 246 73.32 -103.41 -49.89
CA PRO A 246 72.72 -103.56 -51.22
C PRO A 246 72.24 -102.25 -51.89
N THR A 247 72.43 -101.08 -51.27
CA THR A 247 71.82 -99.81 -51.72
C THR A 247 72.59 -99.11 -52.85
N GLY A 248 73.92 -99.23 -52.88
CA GLY A 248 74.77 -98.60 -53.89
C GLY A 248 74.78 -97.07 -53.83
N THR A 249 75.22 -96.43 -54.92
CA THR A 249 75.36 -94.96 -55.01
C THR A 249 74.03 -94.29 -55.32
N VAL A 250 73.60 -93.33 -54.49
CA VAL A 250 72.33 -92.58 -54.64
C VAL A 250 72.60 -91.15 -55.08
N ALA A 251 71.85 -90.68 -56.08
CA ALA A 251 71.95 -89.33 -56.62
C ALA A 251 70.84 -88.41 -56.04
N VAL A 252 71.21 -87.20 -55.63
CA VAL A 252 70.30 -86.19 -55.04
C VAL A 252 70.45 -84.86 -55.80
N ASP A 253 69.32 -84.29 -56.23
CA ASP A 253 69.23 -82.96 -56.84
C ASP A 253 68.50 -82.03 -55.86
N SER A 254 69.02 -80.83 -55.65
CA SER A 254 68.51 -79.84 -54.69
C SER A 254 67.43 -78.93 -55.28
N LYS A 255 67.04 -79.14 -56.54
CA LYS A 255 66.04 -78.31 -57.22
C LYS A 255 64.61 -78.58 -56.73
N PHE A 256 63.97 -77.51 -56.24
CA PHE A 256 62.52 -77.33 -56.09
C PHE A 256 62.04 -76.06 -56.84
#